data_AF-A0A965QAX4-F1
#
_entry.id   AF-A0A965QAX4-F1
#
_cell.length_a   1.000
_cell.length_b   1.000
_cell.length_c   1.000
_cell.angle_alpha   90.00
_cell.angle_beta   90.00
_cell.angle_gamma   90.00
#
_symmetry.space_group_name_H-M   'P 1'
#
loop_
_entity.id
_entity.type
_entity.pdbx_description
1 polymer ?
#
loop_
_entity_poly.entity_id
_entity_poly.type
_entity_poly.pdbx_seq_one_letter_code
_entity_poly.pdbx_strand_id
1 'polypeptide(L)'
;MVTTTTAVVTMTVSAGGTLVGAATATTVRGIATFVNAGIRGTAALAYTLSFSSENLASATQTISLTAGALATVRVSLADSVLLMGRTTAATAQGLDSTGNAVGTIPVTYASTDTSIALVSTSGAITALYEGTVTIRATSGGTTGETTLRVLLDPTVAAAYWRRTPNAVPDLSPYFSAVGDVGIIPLGADVNRDGKNDFIMYLWHPRTKTEQLLLPPTGPVRSRMVVLLANADGTFRDGTLATMGTPDVDLGGAVGRNVRAYDLNGDGSVDWIYALNKEDGRTCIQGIAGCANWGAQSGAILSQGNGKYRAVLFGDSVYHHSLAVVPGAGDADILFGPAEQLSFANGAFRPASGYPFIGGGFFVPLAIGSTTAATHLVHEGHPNGAIANGSIYPIALSTRRGSGPWTTVDSLLPSETFTMVDWIGWNGDGCTKCAPVFTVGGQDYVSSHYWDGCSLRLSPQAPPIAVVKWESGLLIGGLQGRTRLTEGVGMTGVQQLLLFDVSHDKLERLSVIDGAMTAPGDVHCRDVNGDGYDDLVADGIGDGVRPIVFLNNHAGRLVRVPDSVFPPNPSDGSGGWQSYFLDIDGDGIEDLLYFPRASCDGRAACANFPVYKGRRPLRVP
;
A
#
# COMPACT_ATOMS: atom_id res chain seq x y z
N MET A 1 -1.14 -65.23 65.42
CA MET A 1 -2.41 -64.53 65.18
C MET A 1 -2.74 -63.77 66.46
N VAL A 2 -2.41 -62.47 66.54
CA VAL A 2 -2.67 -61.65 67.73
C VAL A 2 -4.01 -60.96 67.48
N THR A 3 -5.08 -61.40 68.16
CA THR A 3 -6.46 -60.96 67.89
C THR A 3 -7.00 -59.95 68.90
N THR A 4 -6.15 -59.34 69.74
CA THR A 4 -6.59 -58.44 70.83
C THR A 4 -5.85 -57.10 70.96
N THR A 5 -4.92 -56.76 70.07
CA THR A 5 -4.16 -55.49 70.17
C THR A 5 -4.81 -54.38 69.36
N THR A 6 -5.26 -53.31 70.02
CA THR A 6 -5.52 -52.00 69.39
C THR A 6 -4.16 -51.33 69.15
N ALA A 7 -3.66 -51.38 67.92
CA ALA A 7 -2.46 -50.67 67.50
C ALA A 7 -2.83 -49.48 66.62
N VAL A 8 -2.14 -48.36 66.77
CA VAL A 8 -2.23 -47.25 65.81
C VAL A 8 -1.23 -47.52 64.68
N VAL A 9 -1.72 -47.53 63.45
CA VAL A 9 -0.90 -47.61 62.24
C VAL A 9 -0.81 -46.22 61.64
N THR A 10 0.40 -45.74 61.43
CA THR A 10 0.68 -44.46 60.79
C THR A 10 1.06 -44.70 59.33
N MET A 11 0.37 -44.02 58.43
CA MET A 11 0.72 -43.94 57.01
C MET A 11 1.62 -42.73 56.80
N THR A 12 2.70 -42.91 56.06
CA THR A 12 3.56 -41.84 55.54
C THR A 12 3.69 -42.01 54.02
N VAL A 13 4.11 -40.95 53.34
CA VAL A 13 4.38 -40.98 51.89
C VAL A 13 5.82 -40.55 51.63
N SER A 14 6.44 -41.15 50.62
CA SER A 14 7.78 -40.77 50.15
C SER A 14 7.87 -39.28 49.79
N ALA A 15 9.10 -38.75 49.78
CA ALA A 15 9.38 -37.35 49.51
C ALA A 15 8.68 -36.82 48.24
N GLY A 16 8.17 -35.59 48.29
CA GLY A 16 7.46 -34.92 47.19
C GLY A 16 5.97 -35.28 47.07
N GLY A 17 5.44 -36.15 47.95
CA GLY A 17 4.02 -36.45 48.06
C GLY A 17 3.44 -35.87 49.36
N THR A 18 2.14 -35.58 49.37
CA THR A 18 1.40 -35.13 50.55
C THR A 18 0.19 -36.02 50.74
N LEU A 19 0.00 -36.55 51.96
CA LEU A 19 -1.19 -37.31 52.29
C LEU A 19 -2.43 -36.40 52.33
N VAL A 20 -3.55 -36.94 51.87
CA VAL A 20 -4.87 -36.32 51.97
C VAL A 20 -5.75 -37.24 52.81
N GLY A 21 -6.53 -36.69 53.74
CA GLY A 21 -7.33 -37.46 54.68
C GLY A 21 -6.55 -37.88 55.94
N ALA A 22 -7.05 -38.89 56.65
CA ALA A 22 -6.46 -39.34 57.91
C ALA A 22 -5.15 -40.14 57.66
N ALA A 23 -4.05 -39.70 58.30
CA ALA A 23 -2.74 -40.35 58.21
C ALA A 23 -2.54 -41.48 59.25
N THR A 24 -3.51 -41.69 60.15
CA THR A 24 -3.45 -42.73 61.18
C THR A 24 -4.75 -43.51 61.23
N ALA A 25 -4.68 -44.82 61.43
CA ALA A 25 -5.84 -45.68 61.64
C ALA A 25 -5.59 -46.64 62.81
N THR A 26 -6.55 -46.75 63.72
CA THR A 26 -6.52 -47.72 64.82
C THR A 26 -7.03 -49.07 64.33
N THR A 27 -6.29 -50.14 64.57
CA THR A 27 -6.68 -51.48 64.14
C THR A 27 -7.94 -51.96 64.87
N VAL A 28 -8.92 -52.47 64.12
CA VAL A 28 -10.07 -53.21 64.66
C VAL A 28 -9.93 -54.67 64.24
N ARG A 29 -9.81 -55.59 65.21
CA ARG A 29 -9.53 -57.01 64.96
C ARG A 29 -8.29 -57.25 64.07
N GLY A 30 -7.25 -56.43 64.25
CA GLY A 30 -6.00 -56.52 63.51
C GLY A 30 -5.98 -55.87 62.13
N ILE A 31 -7.07 -55.20 61.71
CA ILE A 31 -7.15 -54.50 60.42
C ILE A 31 -7.16 -52.99 60.66
N ALA A 32 -6.19 -52.27 60.09
CA ALA A 32 -6.20 -50.81 60.02
C ALA A 32 -6.86 -50.36 58.71
N THR A 33 -8.02 -49.70 58.80
CA THR A 33 -8.75 -49.18 57.64
C THR A 33 -8.62 -47.67 57.57
N PHE A 34 -8.05 -47.16 56.49
CA PHE A 34 -7.94 -45.74 56.21
C PHE A 34 -9.10 -45.29 55.33
N VAL A 35 -9.96 -44.40 55.83
CA VAL A 35 -11.12 -43.88 55.09
C VAL A 35 -10.78 -42.50 54.53
N ASN A 36 -11.10 -42.27 53.25
CA ASN A 36 -10.79 -41.03 52.52
C ASN A 36 -9.28 -40.68 52.49
N ALA A 37 -8.42 -41.68 52.67
CA ALA A 37 -6.99 -41.52 52.52
C ALA A 37 -6.61 -41.48 51.03
N GLY A 38 -5.74 -40.54 50.67
CA GLY A 38 -5.20 -40.40 49.32
C GLY A 38 -3.88 -39.66 49.34
N ILE A 39 -3.35 -39.36 48.16
CA ILE A 39 -2.11 -38.60 48.00
C ILE A 39 -2.30 -37.47 46.98
N ARG A 40 -1.60 -36.35 47.19
CA ARG A 40 -1.34 -35.30 46.21
C ARG A 40 0.15 -35.29 45.89
N GLY A 41 0.49 -35.05 44.64
CA GLY A 41 1.86 -35.06 44.16
C GLY A 41 1.92 -34.75 42.66
N THR A 42 3.12 -34.80 42.09
CA THR A 42 3.36 -34.65 40.66
C THR A 42 2.87 -35.90 39.93
N ALA A 43 2.05 -35.71 38.89
CA ALA A 43 1.60 -36.81 38.03
C ALA A 43 2.80 -37.51 37.34
N ALA A 44 2.61 -38.77 36.97
CA ALA A 44 3.64 -39.66 36.40
C ALA A 44 4.84 -39.97 37.33
N LEU A 45 4.79 -39.57 38.59
CA LEU A 45 5.71 -40.08 39.62
C LEU A 45 5.05 -41.21 40.42
N ALA A 46 5.89 -42.18 40.80
CA ALA A 46 5.54 -43.24 41.73
C ALA A 46 5.89 -42.81 43.16
N TYR A 47 4.91 -42.89 44.06
CA TYR A 47 5.04 -42.60 45.47
C TYR A 47 4.98 -43.89 46.28
N THR A 48 5.84 -44.02 47.29
CA THR A 48 5.80 -45.14 48.23
C THR A 48 5.06 -44.70 49.48
N LEU A 49 3.90 -45.30 49.73
CA LEU A 49 3.24 -45.27 51.03
C LEU A 49 3.91 -46.26 51.97
N SER A 50 4.22 -45.83 53.19
CA SER A 50 4.74 -46.69 54.25
C SER A 50 3.78 -46.70 55.42
N PHE A 51 3.46 -47.90 55.91
CA PHE A 51 2.54 -48.13 57.02
C PHE A 51 3.31 -48.77 58.17
N SER A 52 3.41 -48.06 59.29
CA SER A 52 4.24 -48.48 60.43
C SER A 52 3.50 -48.41 61.76
N SER A 53 3.88 -49.26 62.71
CA SER A 53 3.45 -49.24 64.10
C SER A 53 4.63 -49.63 65.01
N GLU A 54 4.66 -49.19 66.27
CA GLU A 54 5.86 -49.18 67.14
C GLU A 54 6.59 -50.52 67.29
N ASN A 55 5.92 -51.65 67.08
CA ASN A 55 6.50 -52.98 67.27
C ASN A 55 6.17 -53.96 66.14
N LEU A 56 5.78 -53.46 64.97
CA LEU A 56 5.41 -54.28 63.81
C LEU A 56 6.29 -53.96 62.61
N ALA A 57 6.57 -54.97 61.78
CA ALA A 57 7.22 -54.76 60.50
C ALA A 57 6.38 -53.79 59.64
N SER A 58 7.05 -52.84 58.99
CA SER A 58 6.37 -51.88 58.12
C SER A 58 5.95 -52.54 56.80
N ALA A 59 4.75 -52.19 56.33
CA ALA A 59 4.30 -52.53 54.99
C ALA A 59 4.47 -51.32 54.08
N THR A 60 4.75 -51.56 52.79
CA THR A 60 4.83 -50.48 51.80
C THR A 60 3.95 -50.77 50.59
N GLN A 61 3.47 -49.71 49.96
CA GLN A 61 2.70 -49.78 48.71
C GLN A 61 3.16 -48.67 47.77
N THR A 62 3.35 -49.00 46.50
CA THR A 62 3.62 -47.98 45.47
C THR A 62 2.32 -47.54 44.80
N ILE A 63 2.13 -46.23 44.64
CA ILE A 63 1.03 -45.62 43.90
C ILE A 63 1.61 -44.69 42.84
N SER A 64 1.17 -44.83 41.59
CA SER A 64 1.50 -43.90 40.50
C SER A 64 0.35 -42.92 40.28
N LEU A 65 0.65 -41.63 40.27
CA LEU A 65 -0.35 -40.61 39.98
C LEU A 65 -0.52 -40.40 38.47
N THR A 66 -1.76 -40.20 38.02
CA THR A 66 -2.09 -39.80 36.65
C THR A 66 -2.83 -38.46 36.67
N ALA A 67 -2.57 -37.61 35.66
CA ALA A 67 -3.31 -36.37 35.49
C ALA A 67 -4.65 -36.63 34.77
N GLY A 68 -5.60 -35.71 34.90
CA GLY A 68 -6.84 -35.73 34.13
C GLY A 68 -6.61 -35.50 32.63
N ALA A 69 -7.67 -35.67 31.84
CA ALA A 69 -7.63 -35.35 30.41
C ALA A 69 -7.36 -33.86 30.18
N LEU A 70 -6.64 -33.54 29.09
CA LEU A 70 -6.39 -32.16 28.67
C LEU A 70 -7.70 -31.39 28.48
N ALA A 71 -7.85 -30.27 29.18
CA ALA A 71 -9.02 -29.41 29.10
C ALA A 71 -8.67 -28.01 28.58
N THR A 72 -7.52 -27.46 28.97
CA THR A 72 -7.07 -26.13 28.53
C THR A 72 -5.59 -26.13 28.18
N VAL A 73 -5.19 -25.24 27.25
CA VAL A 73 -3.79 -24.95 26.95
C VAL A 73 -3.53 -23.51 27.36
N ARG A 74 -2.57 -23.30 28.27
CA ARG A 74 -2.11 -21.97 28.65
C ARG A 74 -0.86 -21.63 27.86
N VAL A 75 -0.85 -20.48 27.19
CA VAL A 75 0.31 -19.98 26.44
C VAL A 75 0.95 -18.82 27.19
N SER A 76 2.27 -18.76 27.20
CA SER A 76 3.02 -17.66 27.80
C SER A 76 4.22 -17.31 26.93
N LEU A 77 4.46 -16.01 26.76
CA LEU A 77 5.64 -15.49 26.07
C LEU A 77 6.69 -15.12 27.11
N ALA A 78 7.97 -15.37 26.83
CA ALA A 78 9.06 -14.85 27.64
C ALA A 78 9.00 -13.32 27.71
N ASP A 79 8.76 -12.69 26.55
CA ASP A 79 8.49 -11.26 26.40
C ASP A 79 7.25 -11.06 25.51
N SER A 80 6.26 -10.32 26.00
CA SER A 80 5.03 -9.98 25.27
C SER A 80 5.12 -8.69 24.46
N VAL A 81 6.21 -7.93 24.64
CA VAL A 81 6.55 -6.75 23.85
C VAL A 81 7.95 -6.91 23.32
N LEU A 82 8.14 -6.77 22.01
CA LEU A 82 9.43 -6.98 21.35
C LEU A 82 9.75 -5.84 20.39
N LEU A 83 11.02 -5.51 20.25
CA LEU A 83 11.47 -4.66 19.15
C LEU A 83 11.61 -5.49 17.88
N MET A 84 11.38 -4.86 16.74
CA MET A 84 11.60 -5.44 15.42
C MET A 84 13.00 -6.07 15.29
N GLY A 85 13.09 -7.24 14.65
CA GLY A 85 14.34 -8.00 14.45
C GLY A 85 14.84 -8.75 15.68
N ARG A 86 14.13 -8.67 16.83
CA ARG A 86 14.45 -9.44 18.03
C ARG A 86 13.67 -10.75 18.06
N THR A 87 14.07 -11.63 18.97
CA THR A 87 13.45 -12.95 19.18
C THR A 87 12.93 -13.10 20.60
N THR A 88 11.83 -13.84 20.76
CA THR A 88 11.27 -14.28 22.05
C THR A 88 10.88 -15.76 21.94
N ALA A 89 10.29 -16.34 22.97
CA ALA A 89 9.83 -17.72 22.93
C ALA A 89 8.43 -17.84 23.54
N ALA A 90 7.58 -18.64 22.88
CA ALA A 90 6.33 -19.12 23.42
C ALA A 90 6.54 -20.45 24.13
N THR A 91 5.87 -20.60 25.27
CA THR A 91 5.74 -21.86 26.00
C THR A 91 4.27 -22.17 26.19
N ALA A 92 3.93 -23.46 26.20
CA ALA A 92 2.57 -23.93 26.39
C ALA A 92 2.49 -25.01 27.47
N GLN A 93 1.49 -24.90 28.35
CA GLN A 93 1.22 -25.87 29.41
C GLN A 93 -0.22 -26.39 29.28
N GLY A 94 -0.36 -27.71 29.23
CA GLY A 94 -1.66 -28.38 29.25
C GLY A 94 -2.18 -28.54 30.68
N LEU A 95 -3.44 -28.16 30.91
CA LEU A 95 -4.11 -28.30 32.20
C LEU A 95 -5.39 -29.15 32.08
N ASP A 96 -5.69 -29.95 33.09
CA ASP A 96 -6.94 -30.70 33.20
C ASP A 96 -8.11 -29.80 33.64
N SER A 97 -9.33 -30.36 33.71
CA SER A 97 -10.55 -29.62 34.06
C SER A 97 -10.55 -29.03 35.48
N THR A 98 -9.61 -29.46 36.33
CA THR A 98 -9.43 -28.98 37.70
C THR A 98 -8.21 -28.07 37.86
N GLY A 99 -7.49 -27.80 36.77
CA GLY A 99 -6.34 -26.89 36.73
C GLY A 99 -4.99 -27.55 37.03
N ASN A 100 -4.89 -28.89 37.07
CA ASN A 100 -3.59 -29.56 37.26
C ASN A 100 -2.87 -29.73 35.92
N ALA A 101 -1.52 -29.71 35.94
CA ALA A 101 -0.73 -29.94 34.74
C ALA A 101 -0.84 -31.39 34.24
N VAL A 102 -1.06 -31.56 32.93
CA VAL A 102 -1.23 -32.88 32.26
C VAL A 102 0.13 -33.51 31.88
N GLY A 103 1.24 -32.88 32.27
CA GLY A 103 2.60 -33.29 31.89
C GLY A 103 2.99 -32.77 30.51
N THR A 104 3.88 -33.46 29.81
CA THR A 104 4.34 -33.08 28.47
C THR A 104 3.23 -33.30 27.45
N ILE A 105 2.88 -32.24 26.72
CA ILE A 105 1.90 -32.27 25.64
C ILE A 105 2.58 -32.01 24.29
N PRO A 106 2.13 -32.64 23.18
CA PRO A 106 2.57 -32.26 21.85
C PRO A 106 1.94 -30.91 21.48
N VAL A 107 2.76 -29.92 21.11
CA VAL A 107 2.28 -28.57 20.83
C VAL A 107 2.56 -28.20 19.38
N THR A 108 1.54 -27.67 18.71
CA THR A 108 1.68 -26.98 17.43
C THR A 108 1.51 -25.49 17.65
N TYR A 109 2.54 -24.71 17.36
CA TYR A 109 2.49 -23.25 17.44
C TYR A 109 2.09 -22.65 16.08
N ALA A 110 1.37 -21.52 16.13
CA ALA A 110 1.05 -20.72 14.96
C ALA A 110 0.98 -19.23 15.31
N SER A 111 1.26 -18.37 14.34
CA SER A 111 1.01 -16.93 14.41
C SER A 111 -0.24 -16.63 13.58
N THR A 112 -1.11 -15.73 14.03
CA THR A 112 -2.25 -15.27 13.21
C THR A 112 -1.81 -14.41 12.03
N ASP A 113 -0.61 -13.82 12.11
CA ASP A 113 -0.01 -13.04 11.04
C ASP A 113 1.50 -13.29 10.99
N THR A 114 1.92 -14.09 10.02
CA THR A 114 3.32 -14.42 9.79
C THR A 114 4.11 -13.29 9.16
N SER A 115 3.44 -12.24 8.65
CA SER A 115 4.13 -11.02 8.29
C SER A 115 4.66 -10.35 9.56
N ILE A 116 3.87 -10.19 10.63
CA ILE A 116 4.30 -9.51 11.87
C ILE A 116 5.31 -10.32 12.70
N ALA A 117 5.06 -11.62 12.90
CA ALA A 117 5.98 -12.49 13.65
C ALA A 117 5.91 -13.95 13.18
N LEU A 118 7.08 -14.56 12.99
CA LEU A 118 7.21 -15.99 12.71
C LEU A 118 7.35 -16.75 14.02
N VAL A 119 6.69 -17.91 14.11
CA VAL A 119 6.87 -18.87 15.21
C VAL A 119 7.30 -20.22 14.65
N SER A 120 8.37 -20.76 15.20
CA SER A 120 8.90 -22.09 14.85
C SER A 120 8.13 -23.21 15.54
N THR A 121 8.39 -24.45 15.14
CA THR A 121 7.82 -25.65 15.76
C THR A 121 8.20 -25.84 17.23
N SER A 122 9.33 -25.29 17.67
CA SER A 122 9.75 -25.29 19.07
C SER A 122 9.22 -24.11 19.88
N GLY A 123 8.42 -23.23 19.26
CA GLY A 123 7.88 -22.03 19.91
C GLY A 123 8.83 -20.83 19.92
N ALA A 124 10.00 -20.89 19.28
CA ALA A 124 10.85 -19.70 19.11
C ALA A 124 10.17 -18.72 18.15
N ILE A 125 10.08 -17.46 18.54
CA ILE A 125 9.42 -16.38 17.80
C ILE A 125 10.46 -15.37 17.32
N THR A 126 10.34 -14.95 16.06
CA THR A 126 11.10 -13.82 15.50
C THR A 126 10.12 -12.70 15.17
N ALA A 127 10.31 -11.52 15.77
CA ALA A 127 9.51 -10.34 15.45
C ALA A 127 10.04 -9.70 14.16
N LEU A 128 9.18 -9.60 13.16
CA LEU A 128 9.56 -9.13 11.84
C LEU A 128 9.12 -7.67 11.61
N TYR A 129 7.91 -7.30 12.04
CA TYR A 129 7.33 -5.97 11.78
C TYR A 129 6.56 -5.45 12.97
N GLU A 130 6.48 -4.12 13.09
CA GLU A 130 5.62 -3.46 14.08
C GLU A 130 4.16 -3.89 13.89
N GLY A 131 3.49 -4.17 14.99
CA GLY A 131 2.12 -4.62 14.97
C GLY A 131 1.75 -5.38 16.22
N THR A 132 0.52 -5.89 16.26
CA THR A 132 0.05 -6.76 17.33
C THR A 132 -0.46 -8.05 16.71
N VAL A 133 0.06 -9.18 17.15
CA VAL A 133 -0.25 -10.49 16.59
C VAL A 133 -0.58 -11.50 17.69
N THR A 134 -1.48 -12.44 17.40
CA THR A 134 -1.84 -13.51 18.33
C THR A 134 -1.01 -14.75 18.04
N ILE A 135 -0.33 -15.25 19.07
CA ILE A 135 0.38 -16.53 19.05
C ILE A 135 -0.52 -17.61 19.64
N ARG A 136 -0.73 -18.68 18.87
CA ARG A 136 -1.56 -19.83 19.21
C ARG A 136 -0.68 -21.02 19.54
N ALA A 137 -1.13 -21.82 20.50
CA ALA A 137 -0.58 -23.15 20.77
C ALA A 137 -1.73 -24.16 20.86
N THR A 138 -1.66 -25.21 20.05
CA THR A 138 -2.71 -26.23 19.96
C THR A 138 -2.15 -27.60 20.33
N SER A 139 -2.91 -28.34 21.15
CA SER A 139 -2.63 -29.73 21.54
C SER A 139 -3.93 -30.51 21.64
N GLY A 140 -4.03 -31.66 20.97
CA GLY A 140 -5.21 -32.54 21.06
C GLY A 140 -6.54 -31.88 20.67
N GLY A 141 -6.52 -30.86 19.81
CA GLY A 141 -7.70 -30.08 19.42
C GLY A 141 -8.02 -28.89 20.34
N THR A 142 -7.37 -28.79 21.50
CA THR A 142 -7.51 -27.65 22.43
C THR A 142 -6.49 -26.57 22.07
N THR A 143 -6.95 -25.31 21.95
CA THR A 143 -6.09 -24.16 21.60
C THR A 143 -6.03 -23.15 22.73
N GLY A 144 -4.83 -22.68 23.03
CA GLY A 144 -4.57 -21.51 23.86
C GLY A 144 -3.98 -20.37 23.03
N GLU A 145 -4.16 -19.14 23.49
CA GLU A 145 -3.70 -17.94 22.78
C GLU A 145 -3.01 -16.95 23.72
N THR A 146 -2.11 -16.15 23.16
CA THR A 146 -1.51 -14.99 23.80
C THR A 146 -1.18 -13.94 22.75
N THR A 147 -0.98 -12.69 23.16
CA THR A 147 -0.74 -11.57 22.23
C THR A 147 0.70 -11.09 22.36
N LEU A 148 1.37 -10.95 21.21
CA LEU A 148 2.67 -10.32 21.06
C LEU A 148 2.48 -8.94 20.45
N ARG A 149 3.04 -7.91 21.08
CA ARG A 149 3.15 -6.57 20.51
C ARG A 149 4.57 -6.33 20.02
N VAL A 150 4.75 -6.13 18.73
CA VAL A 150 6.03 -5.73 18.15
C VAL A 150 6.03 -4.22 17.99
N LEU A 151 7.07 -3.57 18.47
CA LEU A 151 7.31 -2.14 18.33
C LEU A 151 8.44 -1.92 17.33
N LEU A 152 8.38 -0.80 16.62
CA LEU A 152 9.54 -0.31 15.88
C LEU A 152 10.67 -0.01 16.87
N ASP A 153 11.89 -0.37 16.51
CA ASP A 153 13.08 0.17 17.16
C ASP A 153 13.28 1.62 16.68
N PRO A 154 13.17 2.64 17.55
CA PRO A 154 13.31 4.05 17.16
C PRO A 154 14.65 4.36 16.50
N THR A 155 15.68 3.55 16.74
CA THR A 155 16.98 3.68 16.08
C THR A 155 16.92 3.30 14.61
N VAL A 156 15.97 2.45 14.17
CA VAL A 156 15.86 1.99 12.80
C VAL A 156 15.38 3.10 11.86
N ALA A 157 14.31 3.82 12.20
CA ALA A 157 13.81 4.95 11.38
C ALA A 157 14.82 6.10 11.32
N ALA A 158 15.42 6.47 12.46
CA ALA A 158 16.47 7.50 12.53
C ALA A 158 17.77 7.07 11.82
N ALA A 159 18.00 5.76 11.65
CA ALA A 159 19.14 5.23 10.91
C ALA A 159 18.92 5.17 9.38
N TYR A 160 17.67 5.25 8.89
CA TYR A 160 17.40 5.34 7.45
C TYR A 160 17.36 6.79 6.98
N TRP A 161 16.68 7.67 7.72
CA TRP A 161 16.36 9.01 7.24
C TRP A 161 17.04 10.10 8.05
N ARG A 162 17.59 11.11 7.37
CA ARG A 162 18.07 12.36 7.98
C ARG A 162 17.24 13.52 7.46
N ARG A 163 16.49 14.20 8.35
CA ARG A 163 15.80 15.43 7.96
C ARG A 163 16.83 16.48 7.53
N THR A 164 16.60 17.11 6.39
CA THR A 164 17.36 18.27 5.88
C THR A 164 16.61 19.55 6.25
N PRO A 165 17.11 20.34 7.22
CA PRO A 165 16.45 21.58 7.59
C PRO A 165 16.51 22.61 6.45
N ASN A 166 15.41 23.31 6.19
CA ASN A 166 15.30 24.36 5.18
C ASN A 166 15.78 23.90 3.79
N ALA A 167 15.42 22.66 3.43
CA ALA A 167 15.87 22.04 2.19
C ALA A 167 15.35 22.78 0.95
N VAL A 168 14.15 23.36 1.01
CA VAL A 168 13.53 24.07 -0.10
C VAL A 168 13.58 25.58 0.15
N PRO A 169 13.89 26.41 -0.87
CA PRO A 169 13.91 27.87 -0.72
C PRO A 169 12.49 28.41 -0.46
N ASP A 170 12.36 29.69 -0.10
CA ASP A 170 11.04 30.29 0.08
C ASP A 170 10.28 30.37 -1.25
N LEU A 171 9.24 29.54 -1.38
CA LEU A 171 8.39 29.50 -2.57
C LEU A 171 7.14 30.38 -2.46
N SER A 172 6.98 31.14 -1.38
CA SER A 172 5.81 32.01 -1.17
C SER A 172 5.49 32.90 -2.38
N PRO A 173 6.46 33.48 -3.14
CA PRO A 173 6.15 34.26 -4.34
C PRO A 173 5.40 33.46 -5.41
N TYR A 174 5.75 32.19 -5.62
CA TYR A 174 5.08 31.33 -6.60
C TYR A 174 3.66 30.95 -6.16
N PHE A 175 3.51 30.54 -4.90
CA PHE A 175 2.22 30.14 -4.35
C PHE A 175 1.25 31.33 -4.25
N SER A 176 1.73 32.51 -3.85
CA SER A 176 0.89 33.72 -3.81
C SER A 176 0.45 34.21 -5.19
N ALA A 177 1.27 33.99 -6.24
CA ALA A 177 0.89 34.33 -7.61
C ALA A 177 -0.20 33.40 -8.17
N VAL A 178 -0.22 32.12 -7.78
CA VAL A 178 -1.19 31.13 -8.26
C VAL A 178 -2.47 31.11 -7.39
N GLY A 179 -2.31 31.13 -6.07
CA GLY A 179 -3.37 30.95 -5.07
C GLY A 179 -3.26 29.58 -4.39
N ASP A 180 -4.39 29.00 -3.96
CA ASP A 180 -4.42 27.56 -3.62
C ASP A 180 -3.90 26.75 -4.80
N VAL A 181 -3.16 25.67 -4.54
CA VAL A 181 -2.48 24.93 -5.62
C VAL A 181 -2.81 23.45 -5.61
N GLY A 182 -2.95 22.88 -6.81
CA GLY A 182 -2.56 21.51 -7.09
C GLY A 182 -1.13 21.48 -7.62
N ILE A 183 -0.39 20.43 -7.28
CA ILE A 183 1.01 20.24 -7.68
C ILE A 183 1.15 18.93 -8.44
N ILE A 184 1.83 18.97 -9.59
CA ILE A 184 2.36 17.77 -10.25
C ILE A 184 3.88 17.77 -10.12
N PRO A 185 4.44 16.83 -9.35
CA PRO A 185 5.88 16.72 -9.13
C PRO A 185 6.57 15.91 -10.23
N LEU A 186 7.84 16.21 -10.45
CA LEU A 186 8.76 15.41 -11.24
C LEU A 186 10.18 15.53 -10.68
N GLY A 187 10.96 14.45 -10.83
CA GLY A 187 12.38 14.41 -10.53
C GLY A 187 13.21 14.09 -11.78
N ALA A 188 14.27 14.86 -12.01
CA ALA A 188 15.25 14.61 -13.09
C ALA A 188 16.50 15.49 -12.91
N ASP A 189 17.66 15.03 -13.38
CA ASP A 189 18.86 15.87 -13.52
C ASP A 189 18.72 16.81 -14.73
N VAL A 190 18.20 18.03 -14.51
CA VAL A 190 17.87 18.95 -15.60
C VAL A 190 19.08 19.75 -16.07
N ASN A 191 20.05 19.97 -15.18
CA ASN A 191 21.24 20.77 -15.46
C ASN A 191 22.48 19.90 -15.76
N ARG A 192 22.35 18.57 -15.75
CA ARG A 192 23.39 17.56 -15.98
C ARG A 192 24.54 17.66 -14.97
N ASP A 193 24.24 17.97 -13.72
CA ASP A 193 25.23 18.06 -12.63
C ASP A 193 25.34 16.78 -11.79
N GLY A 194 24.65 15.72 -12.21
CA GLY A 194 24.63 14.40 -11.57
C GLY A 194 23.68 14.29 -10.38
N LYS A 195 22.89 15.34 -10.11
CA LYS A 195 21.90 15.37 -9.04
C LYS A 195 20.51 15.50 -9.63
N ASN A 196 19.53 14.87 -9.00
CA ASN A 196 18.16 15.02 -9.48
C ASN A 196 17.53 16.28 -8.88
N ASP A 197 17.06 17.14 -9.78
CA ASP A 197 16.33 18.36 -9.51
C ASP A 197 14.83 18.05 -9.33
N PHE A 198 14.09 18.97 -8.72
CA PHE A 198 12.65 18.83 -8.49
C PHE A 198 11.85 19.86 -9.28
N ILE A 199 10.93 19.40 -10.11
CA ILE A 199 10.10 20.24 -10.97
C ILE A 199 8.66 20.15 -10.49
N MET A 200 7.99 21.30 -10.42
CA MET A 200 6.59 21.39 -10.02
C MET A 200 5.80 22.17 -11.05
N TYR A 201 4.66 21.61 -11.46
CA TYR A 201 3.63 22.38 -12.15
C TYR A 201 2.50 22.69 -11.17
N LEU A 202 2.32 23.98 -10.87
CA LEU A 202 1.32 24.54 -9.95
C LEU A 202 0.09 24.99 -10.74
N TRP A 203 -1.10 24.74 -10.22
CA TRP A 203 -2.35 25.25 -10.81
C TRP A 203 -3.41 25.54 -9.74
N HIS A 204 -4.27 26.52 -9.99
CA HIS A 204 -5.24 27.00 -9.00
C HIS A 204 -6.63 26.38 -9.14
N PRO A 205 -7.16 25.67 -8.10
CA PRO A 205 -8.56 25.29 -8.05
C PRO A 205 -9.41 26.50 -7.63
N ARG A 206 -10.45 26.82 -8.41
CA ARG A 206 -11.37 27.92 -8.12
C ARG A 206 -12.15 27.67 -6.84
N THR A 207 -12.14 28.65 -5.96
CA THR A 207 -13.07 28.72 -4.83
C THR A 207 -14.53 28.80 -5.30
N LYS A 208 -15.49 28.47 -4.44
CA LYS A 208 -16.93 28.63 -4.75
C LYS A 208 -17.30 30.06 -5.17
N THR A 209 -16.64 31.07 -4.60
CA THR A 209 -16.82 32.47 -4.98
C THR A 209 -16.26 32.74 -6.39
N GLU A 210 -15.07 32.25 -6.70
CA GLU A 210 -14.48 32.42 -8.04
C GLU A 210 -15.25 31.67 -9.13
N GLN A 211 -15.85 30.53 -8.82
CA GLN A 211 -16.76 29.84 -9.74
C GLN A 211 -17.93 30.74 -10.19
N LEU A 212 -18.40 31.65 -9.33
CA LEU A 212 -19.48 32.59 -9.63
C LEU A 212 -19.00 33.87 -10.33
N LEU A 213 -17.77 34.32 -10.03
CA LEU A 213 -17.28 35.64 -10.47
C LEU A 213 -16.39 35.59 -11.72
N LEU A 214 -15.67 34.49 -11.95
CA LEU A 214 -14.73 34.36 -13.06
C LEU A 214 -15.40 33.73 -14.29
N PRO A 215 -14.99 34.13 -15.51
CA PRO A 215 -15.56 33.57 -16.73
C PRO A 215 -15.30 32.06 -16.83
N PRO A 216 -16.27 31.26 -17.33
CA PRO A 216 -16.17 29.81 -17.39
C PRO A 216 -15.21 29.30 -18.49
N THR A 217 -14.73 30.17 -19.38
CA THR A 217 -13.79 29.87 -20.47
C THR A 217 -12.40 30.48 -20.26
N GLY A 218 -12.19 31.22 -19.16
CA GLY A 218 -10.91 31.86 -18.86
C GLY A 218 -9.75 30.87 -18.62
N PRO A 219 -8.50 31.34 -18.66
CA PRO A 219 -7.35 30.51 -18.31
C PRO A 219 -7.42 30.10 -16.82
N VAL A 220 -6.80 28.97 -16.51
CA VAL A 220 -6.44 28.59 -15.14
C VAL A 220 -5.21 29.42 -14.75
N ARG A 221 -5.14 29.85 -13.49
CA ARG A 221 -3.87 30.39 -12.96
C ARG A 221 -2.93 29.21 -12.72
N SER A 222 -1.81 29.19 -13.42
CA SER A 222 -0.83 28.10 -13.35
C SER A 222 0.58 28.62 -13.54
N ARG A 223 1.56 27.84 -13.09
CA ARG A 223 2.98 28.19 -13.15
C ARG A 223 3.87 26.97 -12.95
N MET A 224 5.02 26.94 -13.61
CA MET A 224 6.07 25.95 -13.35
C MET A 224 7.19 26.52 -12.48
N VAL A 225 7.75 25.67 -11.63
CA VAL A 225 8.91 25.93 -10.78
C VAL A 225 9.93 24.83 -11.01
N VAL A 226 11.20 25.21 -11.21
CA VAL A 226 12.31 24.26 -11.28
C VAL A 226 13.24 24.52 -10.09
N LEU A 227 13.39 23.52 -9.23
CA LEU A 227 14.26 23.56 -8.07
C LEU A 227 15.51 22.73 -8.35
N LEU A 228 16.65 23.41 -8.49
CA LEU A 228 17.92 22.75 -8.71
C LEU A 228 18.51 22.25 -7.40
N ALA A 229 18.95 20.99 -7.37
CA ALA A 229 19.62 20.40 -6.23
C ALA A 229 21.00 21.05 -6.00
N ASN A 230 21.35 21.20 -4.72
CA ASN A 230 22.66 21.61 -4.26
C ASN A 230 23.42 20.40 -3.74
N ALA A 231 24.75 20.49 -3.64
CA ALA A 231 25.59 19.41 -3.16
C ALA A 231 25.35 19.01 -1.67
N ASP A 232 24.67 19.86 -0.90
CA ASP A 232 24.32 19.58 0.50
C ASP A 232 22.92 18.94 0.67
N GLY A 233 22.24 18.61 -0.44
CA GLY A 233 20.90 18.03 -0.44
C GLY A 233 19.77 19.05 -0.22
N THR A 234 20.09 20.34 -0.27
CA THR A 234 19.09 21.42 -0.36
C THR A 234 18.80 21.78 -1.82
N PHE A 235 17.85 22.66 -2.07
CA PHE A 235 17.47 23.15 -3.38
C PHE A 235 17.64 24.66 -3.49
N ARG A 236 17.75 25.14 -4.73
CA ARG A 236 17.67 26.57 -5.10
C ARG A 236 16.70 26.73 -6.27
N ASP A 237 16.06 27.89 -6.38
CA ASP A 237 15.24 28.21 -7.55
C ASP A 237 16.13 28.35 -8.79
N GLY A 238 15.91 27.47 -9.76
CA GLY A 238 16.61 27.46 -11.05
C GLY A 238 15.71 27.80 -12.23
N THR A 239 14.46 28.18 -12.00
CA THR A 239 13.45 28.37 -13.06
C THR A 239 13.95 29.28 -14.17
N LEU A 240 14.49 30.46 -13.82
CA LEU A 240 15.03 31.39 -14.81
C LEU A 240 16.24 30.82 -15.55
N ALA A 241 17.13 30.09 -14.86
CA ALA A 241 18.35 29.57 -15.44
C ALA A 241 18.09 28.44 -16.45
N THR A 242 17.12 27.58 -16.16
CA THR A 242 16.78 26.41 -16.99
C THR A 242 15.78 26.75 -18.08
N MET A 243 14.76 27.56 -17.76
CA MET A 243 13.65 27.86 -18.68
C MET A 243 13.82 29.19 -19.44
N GLY A 244 14.81 30.00 -19.07
CA GLY A 244 15.09 31.31 -19.68
C GLY A 244 14.12 32.42 -19.30
N THR A 245 13.08 32.11 -18.52
CA THR A 245 12.07 33.04 -18.00
C THR A 245 11.61 32.55 -16.61
N PRO A 246 11.28 33.43 -15.65
CA PRO A 246 10.71 32.98 -14.39
C PRO A 246 9.22 32.62 -14.54
N ASP A 247 8.53 33.17 -15.54
CA ASP A 247 7.09 33.02 -15.79
C ASP A 247 6.84 31.92 -16.83
N VAL A 248 6.95 30.68 -16.37
CA VAL A 248 6.71 29.49 -17.21
C VAL A 248 5.30 28.98 -16.96
N ASP A 249 4.53 28.80 -18.03
CA ASP A 249 3.15 28.34 -17.97
C ASP A 249 2.83 27.45 -19.19
N LEU A 250 1.90 26.51 -19.01
CA LEU A 250 1.46 25.59 -20.07
C LEU A 250 0.04 25.93 -20.55
N GLY A 251 -0.18 27.20 -20.90
CA GLY A 251 -1.40 27.64 -21.58
C GLY A 251 -2.58 27.91 -20.64
N GLY A 252 -2.32 28.18 -19.36
CA GLY A 252 -3.33 28.45 -18.35
C GLY A 252 -4.23 27.25 -18.14
N ALA A 253 -3.63 26.12 -17.77
CA ALA A 253 -4.28 24.83 -17.68
C ALA A 253 -3.97 24.10 -16.37
N VAL A 254 -4.91 23.24 -15.95
CA VAL A 254 -4.73 22.24 -14.89
C VAL A 254 -3.88 21.11 -15.47
N GLY A 255 -2.86 20.68 -14.73
CA GLY A 255 -2.20 19.43 -15.03
C GLY A 255 -2.92 18.27 -14.36
N ARG A 256 -3.07 17.16 -15.08
CA ARG A 256 -3.69 15.92 -14.57
C ARG A 256 -2.73 14.75 -14.50
N ASN A 257 -1.85 14.65 -15.49
CA ASN A 257 -0.87 13.58 -15.56
C ASN A 257 0.39 14.08 -16.25
N VAL A 258 1.53 13.48 -15.94
CA VAL A 258 2.81 13.79 -16.54
C VAL A 258 3.60 12.50 -16.78
N ARG A 259 4.36 12.49 -17.88
CA ARG A 259 5.29 11.41 -18.21
C ARG A 259 6.66 11.99 -18.57
N ALA A 260 7.69 11.36 -18.03
CA ALA A 260 9.09 11.60 -18.35
C ALA A 260 9.51 10.68 -19.51
N TYR A 261 10.08 11.26 -20.57
CA TYR A 261 10.61 10.50 -21.71
C TYR A 261 11.59 11.37 -22.50
N ASP A 262 12.67 10.81 -23.04
CA ASP A 262 13.56 11.53 -23.98
C ASP A 262 12.92 11.52 -25.38
N LEU A 263 12.06 12.49 -25.68
CA LEU A 263 11.31 12.55 -26.94
C LEU A 263 12.21 12.91 -28.12
N ASN A 264 13.21 13.76 -27.89
CA ASN A 264 14.04 14.31 -28.96
C ASN A 264 15.39 13.60 -29.14
N GLY A 265 15.67 12.58 -28.30
CA GLY A 265 16.87 11.75 -28.36
C GLY A 265 18.15 12.50 -27.96
N ASP A 266 18.05 13.57 -27.18
CA ASP A 266 19.19 14.38 -26.77
C ASP A 266 19.89 13.88 -25.49
N GLY A 267 19.41 12.77 -24.93
CA GLY A 267 19.92 12.12 -23.74
C GLY A 267 19.46 12.77 -22.43
N SER A 268 18.64 13.81 -22.49
CA SER A 268 17.94 14.38 -21.33
C SER A 268 16.46 14.03 -21.39
N VAL A 269 15.87 13.87 -20.21
CA VAL A 269 14.43 13.62 -20.07
C VAL A 269 13.65 14.87 -20.48
N ASP A 270 12.64 14.70 -21.31
CA ASP A 270 11.56 15.65 -21.56
C ASP A 270 10.33 15.29 -20.70
N TRP A 271 9.44 16.26 -20.51
CA TRP A 271 8.20 16.06 -19.76
C TRP A 271 6.98 16.38 -20.60
N ILE A 272 6.03 15.48 -20.63
CA ILE A 272 4.79 15.61 -21.37
C ILE A 272 3.64 15.65 -20.37
N TYR A 273 2.75 16.64 -20.50
CA TYR A 273 1.64 16.88 -19.59
C TYR A 273 0.30 16.66 -20.29
N ALA A 274 -0.56 15.87 -19.67
CA ALA A 274 -1.99 15.89 -19.95
C ALA A 274 -2.61 17.08 -19.21
N LEU A 275 -3.21 17.99 -19.97
CA LEU A 275 -3.74 19.25 -19.48
C LEU A 275 -5.24 19.38 -19.78
N ASN A 276 -5.95 20.05 -18.87
CA ASN A 276 -7.33 20.47 -19.08
C ASN A 276 -7.62 21.77 -18.32
N LYS A 277 -8.88 22.18 -18.22
CA LYS A 277 -9.30 23.36 -17.43
C LYS A 277 -10.33 23.03 -16.37
N GLU A 278 -10.38 21.78 -15.93
CA GLU A 278 -11.25 21.36 -14.84
C GLU A 278 -10.61 21.79 -13.50
N ASP A 279 -10.63 23.09 -13.25
CA ASP A 279 -10.14 23.76 -12.04
C ASP A 279 -11.26 23.95 -11.00
N GLY A 280 -12.33 23.18 -11.09
CA GLY A 280 -13.56 23.37 -10.31
C GLY A 280 -14.58 24.32 -10.93
N ARG A 281 -14.30 24.93 -12.10
CA ARG A 281 -15.33 25.61 -12.89
C ARG A 281 -16.47 24.65 -13.27
N THR A 282 -17.68 25.18 -13.32
CA THR A 282 -18.84 24.42 -13.77
C THR A 282 -18.74 24.06 -15.26
N CYS A 283 -19.26 22.89 -15.62
CA CYS A 283 -19.45 22.55 -17.02
C CYS A 283 -20.55 23.44 -17.62
N ILE A 284 -20.31 24.02 -18.80
CA ILE A 284 -21.36 24.78 -19.50
C ILE A 284 -22.33 23.78 -20.15
N GLN A 285 -23.50 23.62 -19.56
CA GLN A 285 -24.56 22.78 -20.11
C GLN A 285 -25.00 23.28 -21.50
N GLY A 286 -25.13 22.35 -22.45
CA GLY A 286 -25.47 22.64 -23.85
C GLY A 286 -24.27 22.68 -24.81
N ILE A 287 -23.04 22.56 -24.30
CA ILE A 287 -21.85 22.32 -25.10
C ILE A 287 -21.50 20.83 -25.01
N ALA A 288 -21.37 20.13 -26.15
CA ALA A 288 -21.03 18.72 -26.17
C ALA A 288 -19.72 18.47 -25.38
N GLY A 289 -19.77 17.56 -24.40
CA GLY A 289 -18.59 17.11 -23.65
C GLY A 289 -17.90 18.17 -22.78
N CYS A 290 -18.60 19.22 -22.31
CA CYS A 290 -18.01 20.26 -21.46
C CYS A 290 -16.78 20.95 -22.09
N ALA A 291 -16.87 21.36 -23.36
CA ALA A 291 -15.69 21.88 -24.10
C ALA A 291 -15.00 23.09 -23.45
N ASN A 292 -15.64 23.80 -22.50
CA ASN A 292 -14.99 24.85 -21.70
C ASN A 292 -13.90 24.32 -20.74
N TRP A 293 -13.79 23.01 -20.59
CA TRP A 293 -12.73 22.32 -19.87
C TRP A 293 -11.56 21.92 -20.77
N GLY A 294 -11.62 22.14 -22.08
CA GLY A 294 -10.54 21.77 -22.99
C GLY A 294 -9.30 22.68 -22.87
N ALA A 295 -8.13 22.08 -23.02
CA ALA A 295 -6.84 22.76 -23.17
C ALA A 295 -5.95 22.00 -24.16
N GLN A 296 -4.99 22.70 -24.78
CA GLN A 296 -3.90 22.01 -25.45
C GLN A 296 -3.05 21.29 -24.40
N SER A 297 -2.48 20.14 -24.76
CA SER A 297 -1.44 19.51 -23.95
C SER A 297 -0.13 20.28 -24.06
N GLY A 298 0.78 20.03 -23.11
CA GLY A 298 2.04 20.75 -23.02
C GLY A 298 3.23 19.81 -22.86
N ALA A 299 4.38 20.19 -23.38
CA ALA A 299 5.65 19.52 -23.13
C ALA A 299 6.73 20.52 -22.74
N ILE A 300 7.62 20.08 -21.86
CA ILE A 300 8.86 20.76 -21.56
C ILE A 300 9.97 19.95 -22.22
N LEU A 301 10.54 20.52 -23.28
CA LEU A 301 11.53 19.86 -24.10
C LEU A 301 12.92 20.38 -23.75
N SER A 302 13.83 19.45 -23.48
CA SER A 302 15.25 19.66 -23.38
C SER A 302 15.80 20.23 -24.68
N GLN A 303 16.86 21.02 -24.54
CA GLN A 303 17.64 21.58 -25.63
C GLN A 303 19.06 21.00 -25.68
N GLY A 304 19.31 19.90 -24.95
CA GLY A 304 20.58 19.19 -24.87
C GLY A 304 21.72 19.94 -24.18
N ASN A 305 21.47 21.12 -23.63
CA ASN A 305 22.47 22.03 -23.06
C ASN A 305 22.15 22.51 -21.63
N GLY A 306 21.32 21.76 -20.91
CA GLY A 306 20.84 22.12 -19.57
C GLY A 306 19.76 23.22 -19.56
N LYS A 307 19.20 23.54 -20.74
CA LYS A 307 18.05 24.43 -20.88
C LYS A 307 16.87 23.70 -21.48
N TYR A 308 15.69 24.22 -21.20
CA TYR A 308 14.42 23.66 -21.58
C TYR A 308 13.50 24.72 -22.16
N ARG A 309 12.56 24.29 -23.00
CA ARG A 309 11.50 25.14 -23.54
C ARG A 309 10.13 24.50 -23.35
N ALA A 310 9.14 25.32 -23.04
CA ALA A 310 7.74 24.90 -23.04
C ALA A 310 7.18 24.92 -24.47
N VAL A 311 6.39 23.91 -24.82
CA VAL A 311 5.71 23.76 -26.10
C VAL A 311 4.27 23.32 -25.85
N LEU A 312 3.31 24.02 -26.45
CA LEU A 312 1.92 23.59 -26.51
C LEU A 312 1.65 22.88 -27.83
N PHE A 313 0.85 21.83 -27.79
CA PHE A 313 0.55 21.01 -28.95
C PHE A 313 -0.82 20.33 -28.84
N GLY A 314 -1.24 19.69 -29.93
CA GLY A 314 -2.52 18.98 -30.00
C GLY A 314 -3.71 19.93 -30.02
N ASP A 315 -4.89 19.34 -30.08
CA ASP A 315 -6.15 20.06 -30.05
C ASP A 315 -6.53 20.51 -28.62
N SER A 316 -7.33 21.56 -28.51
CA SER A 316 -7.83 22.04 -27.21
C SER A 316 -9.02 21.19 -26.74
N VAL A 317 -8.73 20.03 -26.14
CA VAL A 317 -9.74 19.07 -25.65
C VAL A 317 -9.46 18.66 -24.20
N TYR A 318 -10.33 17.85 -23.62
CA TYR A 318 -10.16 17.39 -22.25
C TYR A 318 -9.20 16.19 -22.22
N HIS A 319 -8.01 16.38 -21.65
CA HIS A 319 -7.09 15.27 -21.36
C HIS A 319 -6.94 15.09 -19.85
N HIS A 320 -7.04 13.85 -19.39
CA HIS A 320 -6.82 13.49 -17.99
C HIS A 320 -5.61 12.58 -17.80
N SER A 321 -5.30 11.76 -18.80
CA SER A 321 -4.32 10.69 -18.69
C SER A 321 -3.37 10.68 -19.87
N LEU A 322 -2.21 10.06 -19.65
CA LEU A 322 -1.11 10.06 -20.60
C LEU A 322 -0.28 8.77 -20.50
N ALA A 323 0.09 8.23 -21.66
CA ALA A 323 1.21 7.31 -21.80
C ALA A 323 2.11 7.71 -22.95
N VAL A 324 3.40 7.37 -22.80
CA VAL A 324 4.37 7.41 -23.88
C VAL A 324 4.76 5.98 -24.21
N VAL A 325 4.67 5.62 -25.47
CA VAL A 325 4.97 4.27 -25.97
C VAL A 325 5.97 4.33 -27.12
N PRO A 326 6.82 3.31 -27.29
CA PRO A 326 7.65 3.22 -28.49
C PRO A 326 6.78 3.19 -29.75
N GLY A 327 6.98 4.17 -30.64
CA GLY A 327 6.15 4.43 -31.81
C GLY A 327 6.81 4.07 -33.14
N ALA A 328 6.16 4.42 -34.25
CA ALA A 328 6.76 4.37 -35.59
C ALA A 328 7.75 5.53 -35.86
N GLY A 329 7.71 6.57 -35.04
CA GLY A 329 8.70 7.65 -34.93
C GLY A 329 9.59 7.50 -33.68
N ASP A 330 10.08 8.62 -33.14
CA ASP A 330 10.92 8.64 -31.92
C ASP A 330 10.08 8.17 -30.70
N ALA A 331 8.82 8.62 -30.60
CA ALA A 331 7.83 8.13 -29.63
C ALA A 331 6.38 8.40 -30.08
N ASP A 332 5.44 7.56 -29.63
CA ASP A 332 4.01 7.84 -29.72
C ASP A 332 3.47 8.18 -28.32
N ILE A 333 2.50 9.09 -28.28
CA ILE A 333 1.95 9.70 -27.09
C ILE A 333 0.43 9.50 -27.12
N LEU A 334 -0.09 8.82 -26.11
CA LEU A 334 -1.49 8.45 -26.00
C LEU A 334 -2.15 9.28 -24.91
N PHE A 335 -3.19 10.04 -25.26
CA PHE A 335 -3.99 10.81 -24.32
C PHE A 335 -5.37 10.19 -24.16
N GLY A 336 -5.85 10.20 -22.92
CA GLY A 336 -7.21 9.79 -22.60
C GLY A 336 -8.07 10.98 -22.12
N PRO A 337 -9.33 11.08 -22.58
CA PRO A 337 -9.88 10.48 -23.80
C PRO A 337 -9.44 11.25 -25.06
N ALA A 338 -9.41 10.56 -26.20
CA ALA A 338 -9.57 11.11 -27.56
C ALA A 338 -8.33 11.42 -28.43
N GLU A 339 -7.13 11.69 -27.92
CA GLU A 339 -6.00 12.10 -28.79
C GLU A 339 -4.84 11.10 -28.80
N GLN A 340 -4.30 10.86 -30.00
CA GLN A 340 -3.10 10.08 -30.22
C GLN A 340 -2.15 10.93 -31.05
N LEU A 341 -0.93 11.12 -30.56
CA LEU A 341 0.09 11.92 -31.23
C LEU A 341 1.36 11.10 -31.40
N SER A 342 2.15 11.45 -32.41
CA SER A 342 3.52 10.99 -32.60
C SER A 342 4.45 12.17 -32.48
N PHE A 343 5.61 11.98 -31.85
CA PHE A 343 6.70 12.93 -31.90
C PHE A 343 7.78 12.38 -32.84
N ALA A 344 8.07 13.14 -33.89
CA ALA A 344 9.11 12.78 -34.84
C ALA A 344 9.71 14.02 -35.50
N ASN A 345 11.03 14.07 -35.59
CA ASN A 345 11.76 15.21 -36.17
C ASN A 345 11.41 16.55 -35.49
N GLY A 346 11.31 16.55 -34.16
CA GLY A 346 11.08 17.76 -33.36
C GLY A 346 9.65 18.31 -33.39
N ALA A 347 8.67 17.57 -33.91
CA ALA A 347 7.30 18.03 -34.07
C ALA A 347 6.27 16.95 -33.69
N PHE A 348 5.19 17.40 -33.06
CA PHE A 348 4.00 16.60 -32.76
C PHE A 348 3.10 16.50 -33.99
N ARG A 349 2.61 15.30 -34.29
CA ARG A 349 1.68 15.03 -35.40
C ARG A 349 0.59 14.07 -34.97
N PRO A 350 -0.63 14.15 -35.54
CA PRO A 350 -1.66 13.14 -35.32
C PRO A 350 -1.14 11.72 -35.58
N ALA A 351 -1.37 10.83 -34.64
CA ALA A 351 -1.15 9.39 -34.78
C ALA A 351 -2.49 8.66 -34.86
N SER A 352 -2.45 7.42 -35.34
CA SER A 352 -3.63 6.56 -35.44
C SER A 352 -3.22 5.10 -35.33
N GLY A 353 -4.20 4.22 -35.09
CA GLY A 353 -3.98 2.78 -35.04
C GLY A 353 -3.90 2.19 -33.63
N TYR A 354 -4.04 3.01 -32.58
CA TYR A 354 -4.22 2.55 -31.21
C TYR A 354 -5.70 2.30 -30.88
N PRO A 355 -6.01 1.42 -29.89
CA PRO A 355 -7.39 1.14 -29.51
C PRO A 355 -8.08 2.41 -29.00
N PHE A 356 -9.41 2.45 -29.01
CA PHE A 356 -10.13 3.50 -28.32
C PHE A 356 -9.87 3.40 -26.81
N ILE A 357 -9.41 4.50 -26.21
CA ILE A 357 -9.19 4.59 -24.77
C ILE A 357 -10.24 5.55 -24.19
N GLY A 358 -11.05 5.00 -23.29
CA GLY A 358 -12.22 5.68 -22.75
C GLY A 358 -11.92 6.62 -21.60
N GLY A 359 -10.80 6.45 -20.88
CA GLY A 359 -10.57 7.21 -19.65
C GLY A 359 -9.12 7.35 -19.16
N GLY A 360 -8.96 7.29 -17.83
CA GLY A 360 -7.93 7.97 -17.03
C GLY A 360 -6.57 7.26 -16.89
N PHE A 361 -6.30 6.18 -17.63
CA PHE A 361 -5.13 5.35 -17.33
C PHE A 361 -4.58 4.50 -18.49
N PHE A 362 -3.27 4.23 -18.43
CA PHE A 362 -2.50 3.40 -19.35
C PHE A 362 -1.32 2.70 -18.63
N VAL A 363 -1.13 1.39 -18.84
CA VAL A 363 0.14 0.69 -18.61
C VAL A 363 0.67 0.13 -19.92
N PRO A 364 1.70 0.73 -20.52
CA PRO A 364 2.43 0.08 -21.59
C PRO A 364 3.34 -1.01 -21.02
N LEU A 365 3.32 -2.19 -21.63
CA LEU A 365 4.17 -3.32 -21.26
C LEU A 365 4.95 -3.82 -22.48
N ALA A 366 6.25 -3.51 -22.51
CA ALA A 366 7.16 -3.98 -23.53
C ALA A 366 7.75 -5.35 -23.14
N ILE A 367 7.32 -6.42 -23.80
CA ILE A 367 7.89 -7.76 -23.61
C ILE A 367 9.01 -7.95 -24.64
N GLY A 368 10.26 -7.89 -24.18
CA GLY A 368 11.45 -8.08 -25.01
C GLY A 368 11.74 -9.55 -25.37
N SER A 369 10.73 -10.39 -25.62
CA SER A 369 10.94 -11.80 -25.97
C SER A 369 10.41 -12.15 -27.36
N THR A 370 10.88 -13.29 -27.88
CA THR A 370 10.97 -13.74 -29.28
C THR A 370 9.65 -13.88 -30.06
N THR A 371 8.53 -13.35 -29.58
CA THR A 371 7.21 -13.33 -30.24
C THR A 371 6.75 -11.94 -30.72
N ALA A 372 7.54 -10.88 -30.53
CA ALA A 372 7.29 -9.53 -31.04
C ALA A 372 5.91 -8.95 -30.65
N ALA A 373 5.37 -9.32 -29.47
CA ALA A 373 4.11 -8.79 -28.97
C ALA A 373 4.33 -7.69 -27.92
N THR A 374 3.65 -6.56 -28.08
CA THR A 374 3.60 -5.44 -27.13
C THR A 374 2.19 -5.36 -26.56
N HIS A 375 2.07 -5.20 -25.24
CA HIS A 375 0.77 -5.10 -24.57
C HIS A 375 0.52 -3.69 -24.03
N LEU A 376 -0.76 -3.35 -23.95
CA LEU A 376 -1.26 -2.11 -23.36
C LEU A 376 -2.48 -2.46 -22.51
N VAL A 377 -2.37 -2.24 -21.21
CA VAL A 377 -3.51 -2.29 -20.30
C VAL A 377 -4.07 -0.88 -20.17
N HIS A 378 -5.37 -0.71 -20.35
CA HIS A 378 -6.00 0.61 -20.37
C HIS A 378 -7.46 0.55 -19.92
N GLU A 379 -8.01 1.73 -19.62
CA GLU A 379 -9.43 1.89 -19.31
C GLU A 379 -10.25 2.06 -20.61
N GLY A 380 -11.08 1.07 -20.97
CA GLY A 380 -11.85 1.11 -22.22
C GLY A 380 -12.47 -0.22 -22.65
N HIS A 381 -13.43 -0.19 -23.58
CA HIS A 381 -14.14 -1.38 -24.11
C HIS A 381 -13.91 -1.54 -25.63
N PRO A 382 -13.76 -2.77 -26.17
CA PRO A 382 -13.51 -3.03 -27.59
C PRO A 382 -14.58 -2.48 -28.55
N ASN A 383 -15.84 -2.40 -28.11
CA ASN A 383 -16.96 -1.99 -28.97
C ASN A 383 -17.44 -0.55 -28.80
N GLY A 384 -16.79 0.26 -27.95
CA GLY A 384 -17.25 1.62 -27.64
C GLY A 384 -18.63 1.66 -26.96
N ALA A 385 -18.74 2.40 -25.86
CA ALA A 385 -20.00 2.74 -25.20
C ALA A 385 -20.91 1.57 -24.76
N ILE A 386 -20.78 1.14 -23.50
CA ILE A 386 -22.01 0.97 -22.72
C ILE A 386 -22.57 2.39 -22.55
N ALA A 387 -23.65 2.65 -23.29
CA ALA A 387 -24.27 3.96 -23.51
C ALA A 387 -24.84 4.58 -22.21
N ASN A 388 -23.96 5.07 -21.34
CA ASN A 388 -24.14 6.22 -20.44
C ASN A 388 -22.90 6.50 -19.55
N GLY A 389 -21.68 6.15 -20.00
CA GLY A 389 -20.48 6.95 -19.68
C GLY A 389 -19.75 6.75 -18.34
N SER A 390 -20.00 5.69 -17.54
CA SER A 390 -19.42 5.63 -16.18
C SER A 390 -19.00 4.24 -15.63
N ILE A 391 -19.12 3.15 -16.39
CA ILE A 391 -18.36 1.91 -16.11
C ILE A 391 -17.40 1.72 -17.26
N TYR A 392 -16.12 1.88 -16.98
CA TYR A 392 -15.09 1.46 -17.92
C TYR A 392 -14.50 0.13 -17.44
N PRO A 393 -14.52 -0.93 -18.27
CA PRO A 393 -13.74 -2.11 -17.98
C PRO A 393 -12.25 -1.80 -18.07
N ILE A 394 -11.46 -2.60 -17.39
CA ILE A 394 -10.03 -2.71 -17.71
C ILE A 394 -9.92 -3.59 -18.96
N ALA A 395 -9.15 -3.13 -19.96
CA ALA A 395 -8.92 -3.86 -21.20
C ALA A 395 -7.44 -4.12 -21.42
N LEU A 396 -7.15 -5.22 -22.11
CA LEU A 396 -5.84 -5.59 -22.60
C LEU A 396 -5.86 -5.53 -24.12
N SER A 397 -4.99 -4.70 -24.69
CA SER A 397 -4.74 -4.66 -26.12
C SER A 397 -3.33 -5.14 -26.42
N THR A 398 -3.21 -5.91 -27.49
CA THR A 398 -1.93 -6.47 -27.95
C THR A 398 -1.65 -5.98 -29.36
N ARG A 399 -0.40 -5.64 -29.62
CA ARG A 399 0.16 -5.39 -30.96
C ARG A 399 1.22 -6.43 -31.25
N ARG A 400 1.22 -7.01 -32.45
CA ARG A 400 2.24 -7.97 -32.89
C ARG A 400 3.05 -7.37 -34.03
N GLY A 401 4.35 -7.18 -33.82
CA GLY A 401 5.25 -6.47 -34.74
C GLY A 401 4.72 -5.07 -35.06
N SER A 402 4.74 -4.71 -36.35
CA SER A 402 4.17 -3.44 -36.83
C SER A 402 2.66 -3.49 -37.09
N GLY A 403 1.98 -4.61 -36.77
CA GLY A 403 0.55 -4.81 -36.99
C GLY A 403 -0.35 -3.86 -36.19
N PRO A 404 -1.67 -3.92 -36.39
CA PRO A 404 -2.62 -3.09 -35.64
C PRO A 404 -2.70 -3.51 -34.17
N TRP A 405 -3.13 -2.59 -33.32
CA TRP A 405 -3.54 -2.95 -31.97
C TRP A 405 -4.90 -3.65 -31.99
N THR A 406 -5.01 -4.75 -31.24
CA THR A 406 -6.26 -5.48 -31.06
C THR A 406 -6.54 -5.67 -29.58
N THR A 407 -7.73 -5.30 -29.12
CA THR A 407 -8.19 -5.68 -27.78
C THR A 407 -8.41 -7.19 -27.73
N VAL A 408 -7.68 -7.87 -26.86
CA VAL A 408 -7.68 -9.34 -26.74
C VAL A 408 -8.43 -9.83 -25.51
N ASP A 409 -8.53 -8.99 -24.47
CA ASP A 409 -9.27 -9.30 -23.24
C ASP A 409 -9.81 -8.04 -22.56
N SER A 410 -10.82 -8.19 -21.70
CA SER A 410 -11.35 -7.12 -20.87
C SER A 410 -12.11 -7.67 -19.65
N LEU A 411 -11.99 -7.00 -18.51
CA LEU A 411 -12.68 -7.37 -17.27
C LEU A 411 -13.57 -6.23 -16.78
N LEU A 412 -14.83 -6.56 -16.48
CA LEU A 412 -15.73 -5.69 -15.75
C LEU A 412 -15.60 -5.95 -14.23
N PRO A 413 -15.79 -4.92 -13.39
CA PRO A 413 -15.89 -5.11 -11.94
C PRO A 413 -17.05 -6.04 -11.54
N SER A 414 -18.14 -6.01 -12.33
CA SER A 414 -19.33 -6.84 -12.17
C SER A 414 -20.05 -6.97 -13.51
N GLU A 415 -20.64 -8.13 -13.78
CA GLU A 415 -21.48 -8.37 -14.97
C GLU A 415 -22.84 -7.66 -14.88
N THR A 416 -23.27 -7.28 -13.67
CA THR A 416 -24.56 -6.62 -13.41
C THR A 416 -24.39 -5.34 -12.60
N PHE A 417 -25.11 -4.29 -12.97
CA PHE A 417 -25.10 -2.99 -12.30
C PHE A 417 -26.46 -2.27 -12.41
N THR A 418 -26.71 -1.34 -11.50
CA THR A 418 -27.88 -0.45 -11.49
C THR A 418 -27.45 0.99 -11.72
N MET A 419 -28.05 1.68 -12.68
CA MET A 419 -27.77 3.10 -12.93
C MET A 419 -28.61 4.01 -12.02
N VAL A 420 -27.97 4.98 -11.38
CA VAL A 420 -28.58 5.98 -10.50
C VAL A 420 -28.25 7.40 -10.95
N ASP A 421 -29.04 8.36 -10.48
CA ASP A 421 -28.74 9.78 -10.63
C ASP A 421 -27.53 10.16 -9.77
N TRP A 422 -26.68 11.04 -10.29
CA TRP A 422 -25.45 11.48 -9.64
C TRP A 422 -25.43 12.99 -9.45
N ILE A 423 -24.85 13.44 -8.34
CA ILE A 423 -24.41 14.81 -8.14
C ILE A 423 -22.92 14.75 -7.81
N GLY A 424 -22.07 15.34 -8.65
CA GLY A 424 -20.64 15.45 -8.42
C GLY A 424 -20.28 16.48 -7.35
N TRP A 425 -19.03 16.45 -6.91
CA TRP A 425 -18.48 17.33 -5.86
C TRP A 425 -18.60 18.82 -6.20
N ASN A 426 -18.58 19.16 -7.49
CA ASN A 426 -18.72 20.54 -7.96
C ASN A 426 -20.19 21.01 -7.95
N GLY A 427 -21.15 20.11 -7.76
CA GLY A 427 -22.59 20.35 -7.78
C GLY A 427 -23.27 20.00 -9.11
N ASP A 428 -22.50 19.60 -10.12
CA ASP A 428 -23.04 19.19 -11.41
C ASP A 428 -23.76 17.85 -11.26
N GLY A 429 -24.95 17.74 -11.85
CA GLY A 429 -25.78 16.54 -11.76
C GLY A 429 -26.02 15.89 -13.12
N CYS A 430 -26.18 14.58 -13.11
CA CYS A 430 -26.65 13.82 -14.27
C CYS A 430 -27.65 12.73 -13.89
N THR A 431 -28.53 12.40 -14.83
CA THR A 431 -29.59 11.39 -14.64
C THR A 431 -29.12 10.05 -15.15
N LYS A 432 -29.28 8.98 -14.34
CA LYS A 432 -28.90 7.60 -14.66
C LYS A 432 -27.52 7.47 -15.31
N CYS A 433 -26.54 8.08 -14.68
CA CYS A 433 -25.16 8.16 -15.16
C CYS A 433 -24.17 7.53 -14.18
N ALA A 434 -24.52 7.28 -12.91
CA ALA A 434 -23.62 6.60 -11.99
C ALA A 434 -24.02 5.12 -11.85
N PRO A 435 -23.11 4.18 -12.12
CA PRO A 435 -23.37 2.76 -11.97
C PRO A 435 -23.13 2.33 -10.53
N VAL A 436 -24.01 1.48 -10.03
CA VAL A 436 -23.85 0.81 -8.74
C VAL A 436 -23.76 -0.69 -8.97
N PHE A 437 -22.71 -1.32 -8.46
CA PHE A 437 -22.43 -2.74 -8.64
C PHE A 437 -21.97 -3.35 -7.31
N THR A 438 -22.09 -4.67 -7.20
CA THR A 438 -21.78 -5.39 -5.96
C THR A 438 -20.55 -6.27 -6.15
N VAL A 439 -19.55 -6.12 -5.28
CA VAL A 439 -18.35 -6.97 -5.25
C VAL A 439 -18.16 -7.48 -3.83
N GLY A 440 -18.03 -8.79 -3.65
CA GLY A 440 -17.84 -9.39 -2.33
C GLY A 440 -18.97 -9.10 -1.32
N GLY A 441 -20.19 -8.86 -1.80
CA GLY A 441 -21.35 -8.52 -0.97
C GLY A 441 -21.44 -7.05 -0.52
N GLN A 442 -20.56 -6.18 -1.03
CA GLN A 442 -20.58 -4.74 -0.79
C GLN A 442 -20.95 -3.99 -2.06
N ASP A 443 -21.73 -2.91 -1.93
CA ASP A 443 -22.13 -2.08 -3.05
C ASP A 443 -21.17 -0.90 -3.25
N TYR A 444 -20.78 -0.71 -4.50
CA TYR A 444 -19.83 0.28 -4.96
C TYR A 444 -20.50 1.16 -6.01
N VAL A 445 -20.27 2.46 -5.95
CA VAL A 445 -20.70 3.42 -6.97
C VAL A 445 -19.50 3.90 -7.78
N SER A 446 -19.67 3.93 -9.10
CA SER A 446 -18.65 4.29 -10.09
C SER A 446 -17.44 3.36 -10.04
N SER A 447 -16.78 3.17 -11.17
CA SER A 447 -15.57 2.35 -11.23
C SER A 447 -14.62 2.99 -12.20
N HIS A 448 -13.45 3.36 -11.69
CA HIS A 448 -12.43 4.04 -12.47
C HIS A 448 -11.06 3.42 -12.22
N TYR A 449 -10.22 3.52 -13.24
CA TYR A 449 -8.79 3.20 -13.14
C TYR A 449 -8.00 4.46 -13.45
N TRP A 450 -7.16 4.89 -12.50
CA TRP A 450 -6.54 6.22 -12.55
C TRP A 450 -5.02 6.20 -12.70
N ASP A 451 -4.39 5.12 -12.25
CA ASP A 451 -2.93 5.05 -12.23
C ASP A 451 -2.44 3.61 -12.16
N GLY A 452 -1.13 3.45 -12.32
CA GLY A 452 -0.48 2.15 -12.36
C GLY A 452 0.77 2.18 -13.22
N CYS A 453 1.44 1.03 -13.24
CA CYS A 453 2.79 0.93 -13.76
C CYS A 453 3.10 -0.51 -14.19
N SER A 454 4.15 -0.63 -15.00
CA SER A 454 4.69 -1.93 -15.41
C SER A 454 5.72 -2.36 -14.36
N LEU A 455 5.63 -3.59 -13.87
CA LEU A 455 6.55 -4.14 -12.87
C LEU A 455 7.15 -5.45 -13.37
N ARG A 456 8.45 -5.68 -13.19
CA ARG A 456 9.10 -6.98 -13.41
C ARG A 456 9.43 -7.66 -12.08
N LEU A 457 8.90 -8.86 -11.88
CA LEU A 457 9.21 -9.66 -10.68
C LEU A 457 10.66 -10.17 -10.67
N SER A 458 11.33 -10.21 -11.83
CA SER A 458 12.77 -10.38 -11.95
C SER A 458 13.26 -9.67 -13.22
N PRO A 459 14.54 -9.32 -13.34
CA PRO A 459 15.04 -8.55 -14.48
C PRO A 459 14.75 -9.18 -15.85
N GLN A 460 14.63 -10.52 -15.90
CA GLN A 460 14.34 -11.27 -17.12
C GLN A 460 12.88 -11.71 -17.25
N ALA A 461 12.06 -11.53 -16.21
CA ALA A 461 10.64 -11.87 -16.27
C ALA A 461 9.88 -10.95 -17.23
N PRO A 462 8.81 -11.44 -17.88
CA PRO A 462 7.83 -10.57 -18.51
C PRO A 462 7.29 -9.54 -17.50
N PRO A 463 7.05 -8.30 -17.92
CA PRO A 463 6.41 -7.31 -17.07
C PRO A 463 4.95 -7.68 -16.79
N ILE A 464 4.51 -7.40 -15.57
CA ILE A 464 3.11 -7.48 -15.13
C ILE A 464 2.52 -6.07 -15.03
N ALA A 465 1.20 -5.96 -15.14
CA ALA A 465 0.51 -4.68 -14.99
C ALA A 465 0.07 -4.51 -13.54
N VAL A 466 0.53 -3.43 -12.89
CA VAL A 466 -0.03 -2.94 -11.63
C VAL A 466 -1.03 -1.85 -11.96
N VAL A 467 -2.25 -1.99 -11.45
CA VAL A 467 -3.37 -1.10 -11.77
C VAL A 467 -4.07 -0.67 -10.50
N LYS A 468 -4.24 0.64 -10.32
CA LYS A 468 -5.03 1.22 -9.24
C LYS A 468 -6.49 1.32 -9.67
N TRP A 469 -7.34 0.58 -8.97
CA TRP A 469 -8.79 0.64 -9.08
C TRP A 469 -9.35 1.54 -7.99
N GLU A 470 -10.25 2.45 -8.36
CA GLU A 470 -10.91 3.36 -7.43
C GLU A 470 -12.42 3.33 -7.57
N SER A 471 -13.12 3.38 -6.43
CA SER A 471 -14.58 3.36 -6.38
C SER A 471 -15.10 3.94 -5.07
N GLY A 472 -16.37 4.36 -5.04
CA GLY A 472 -17.06 4.78 -3.83
C GLY A 472 -17.79 3.62 -3.16
N LEU A 473 -17.30 3.12 -2.03
CA LEU A 473 -18.01 2.13 -1.22
C LEU A 473 -19.23 2.78 -0.56
N LEU A 474 -20.43 2.28 -0.85
CA LEU A 474 -21.67 2.79 -0.27
C LEU A 474 -21.86 2.26 1.16
N ILE A 475 -21.82 3.17 2.14
CA ILE A 475 -22.03 2.83 3.54
C ILE A 475 -23.47 2.33 3.71
N GLY A 476 -23.64 1.07 4.11
CA GLY A 476 -24.95 0.42 4.27
C GLY A 476 -25.59 -0.11 2.98
N GLY A 477 -24.89 -0.08 1.84
CA GLY A 477 -25.38 -0.56 0.54
C GLY A 477 -26.34 0.42 -0.16
N LEU A 478 -26.80 0.12 -1.36
CA LEU A 478 -27.63 1.05 -2.15
C LEU A 478 -28.99 1.34 -1.50
N GLN A 479 -29.61 0.34 -0.86
CA GLN A 479 -30.88 0.46 -0.12
C GLN A 479 -32.05 1.08 -0.94
N GLY A 480 -32.08 0.84 -2.26
CA GLY A 480 -33.11 1.38 -3.14
C GLY A 480 -33.00 2.88 -3.42
N ARG A 481 -31.90 3.54 -3.00
CA ARG A 481 -31.61 4.92 -3.38
C ARG A 481 -31.45 5.01 -4.89
N THR A 482 -32.12 5.98 -5.51
CA THR A 482 -32.04 6.25 -6.95
C THR A 482 -31.19 7.45 -7.30
N ARG A 483 -30.71 8.19 -6.29
CA ARG A 483 -29.86 9.37 -6.43
C ARG A 483 -28.77 9.36 -5.37
N LEU A 484 -27.54 9.61 -5.78
CA LEU A 484 -26.36 9.68 -4.93
C LEU A 484 -25.64 11.02 -5.14
N THR A 485 -24.91 11.44 -4.11
CA THR A 485 -24.07 12.64 -4.12
C THR A 485 -22.65 12.22 -3.76
N GLU A 486 -21.68 12.61 -4.57
CA GLU A 486 -20.27 12.35 -4.34
C GLU A 486 -19.84 12.77 -2.94
N GLY A 487 -19.12 11.89 -2.24
CA GLY A 487 -18.62 12.13 -0.88
C GLY A 487 -19.69 12.04 0.22
N VAL A 488 -20.97 11.77 -0.09
CA VAL A 488 -22.05 11.68 0.91
C VAL A 488 -22.53 10.25 1.07
N GLY A 489 -22.39 9.70 2.28
CA GLY A 489 -22.85 8.34 2.60
C GLY A 489 -22.06 7.24 1.88
N MET A 490 -20.81 7.55 1.53
CA MET A 490 -19.86 6.66 0.87
C MET A 490 -18.44 6.91 1.38
N THR A 491 -17.57 5.93 1.23
CA THR A 491 -16.13 6.04 1.52
C THR A 491 -15.36 5.68 0.26
N GLY A 492 -14.37 6.50 -0.11
CA GLY A 492 -13.48 6.16 -1.23
C GLY A 492 -12.68 4.90 -0.93
N VAL A 493 -12.65 3.97 -1.87
CA VAL A 493 -11.84 2.76 -1.84
C VAL A 493 -10.90 2.81 -3.02
N GLN A 494 -9.62 2.62 -2.76
CA GLN A 494 -8.57 2.54 -3.76
C GLN A 494 -7.80 1.24 -3.51
N GLN A 495 -7.71 0.38 -4.51
CA GLN A 495 -7.04 -0.92 -4.40
C GLN A 495 -6.10 -1.15 -5.56
N LEU A 496 -5.00 -1.86 -5.31
CA LEU A 496 -4.15 -2.33 -6.39
C LEU A 496 -4.55 -3.73 -6.86
N LEU A 497 -4.63 -3.85 -8.18
CA LEU A 497 -4.85 -5.07 -8.92
C LEU A 497 -3.60 -5.35 -9.76
N LEU A 498 -3.09 -6.57 -9.67
CA LEU A 498 -1.90 -6.98 -10.41
C LEU A 498 -2.30 -8.05 -11.43
N PHE A 499 -1.84 -7.91 -12.67
CA PHE A 499 -2.21 -8.81 -13.77
C PHE A 499 -0.98 -9.33 -14.51
N ASP A 500 -0.90 -10.65 -14.66
CA ASP A 500 -0.11 -11.28 -15.72
C ASP A 500 -0.84 -11.06 -17.05
N VAL A 501 -0.09 -10.68 -18.08
CA VAL A 501 -0.60 -10.39 -19.43
C VAL A 501 0.02 -11.25 -20.53
N SER A 502 0.90 -12.19 -20.17
CA SER A 502 1.74 -12.96 -21.10
C SER A 502 0.94 -13.85 -22.08
N HIS A 503 -0.30 -14.20 -21.73
CA HIS A 503 -1.17 -15.07 -22.53
C HIS A 503 -2.31 -14.33 -23.24
N ASP A 504 -2.14 -13.03 -23.54
CA ASP A 504 -3.22 -12.18 -24.10
C ASP A 504 -4.46 -12.16 -23.18
N LYS A 505 -4.27 -12.30 -21.87
CA LYS A 505 -5.33 -12.32 -20.85
C LYS A 505 -4.98 -11.43 -19.66
N LEU A 506 -6.00 -10.92 -18.98
CA LEU A 506 -5.85 -10.25 -17.69
C LEU A 506 -5.97 -11.28 -16.56
N GLU A 507 -4.87 -11.95 -16.22
CA GLU A 507 -4.86 -12.97 -15.17
C GLU A 507 -4.43 -12.34 -13.84
N ARG A 508 -5.36 -12.28 -12.85
CA ARG A 508 -5.05 -11.70 -11.54
C ARG A 508 -3.93 -12.47 -10.84
N LEU A 509 -2.96 -11.74 -10.32
CA LEU A 509 -1.85 -12.24 -9.51
C LEU A 509 -2.03 -11.89 -8.03
N SER A 510 -1.48 -12.75 -7.18
CA SER A 510 -1.41 -12.53 -5.72
C SER A 510 0.04 -12.58 -5.25
N VAL A 511 0.84 -11.61 -5.73
CA VAL A 511 2.27 -11.47 -5.36
C VAL A 511 2.50 -10.64 -4.10
N ILE A 512 1.46 -9.94 -3.64
CA ILE A 512 1.38 -9.20 -2.38
C ILE A 512 0.42 -9.97 -1.44
N ASP A 513 0.75 -10.01 -0.15
CA ASP A 513 -0.16 -10.55 0.87
C ASP A 513 -1.27 -9.54 1.20
N GLY A 514 -2.53 -9.97 1.04
CA GLY A 514 -3.71 -9.14 1.34
C GLY A 514 -4.10 -8.15 0.24
N ALA A 515 -5.20 -7.43 0.46
CA ALA A 515 -5.61 -6.34 -0.42
C ALA A 515 -4.82 -5.08 -0.07
N MET A 516 -4.14 -4.48 -1.05
CA MET A 516 -3.40 -3.23 -0.83
C MET A 516 -4.30 -2.03 -1.10
N THR A 517 -4.48 -1.18 -0.10
CA THR A 517 -5.03 0.16 -0.31
C THR A 517 -3.93 1.12 -0.73
N ALA A 518 -4.06 1.77 -1.88
CA ALA A 518 -3.08 2.72 -2.41
C ALA A 518 -3.69 4.12 -2.47
N PRO A 519 -3.56 4.93 -1.40
CA PRO A 519 -4.22 6.23 -1.29
C PRO A 519 -3.65 7.30 -2.25
N GLY A 520 -2.46 7.07 -2.82
CA GLY A 520 -1.78 8.01 -3.70
C GLY A 520 -1.42 7.47 -5.06
N ASP A 521 -0.50 8.16 -5.72
CA ASP A 521 0.03 7.76 -7.04
C ASP A 521 0.96 6.56 -6.87
N VAL A 522 1.04 5.72 -7.89
CA VAL A 522 1.67 4.39 -7.82
C VAL A 522 2.84 4.31 -8.78
N HIS A 523 3.98 3.88 -8.27
CA HIS A 523 5.23 3.82 -9.01
C HIS A 523 5.82 2.41 -8.93
N CYS A 524 6.31 1.92 -10.06
CA CYS A 524 7.04 0.65 -10.15
C CYS A 524 8.46 0.98 -10.58
N ARG A 525 9.41 0.86 -9.66
CA ARG A 525 10.84 1.13 -9.87
C ARG A 525 11.65 0.51 -8.74
N ASP A 526 12.90 0.20 -9.02
CA ASP A 526 13.87 -0.21 -8.01
C ASP A 526 14.19 0.96 -7.06
N VAL A 527 13.67 0.93 -5.83
CA VAL A 527 13.92 1.99 -4.81
C VAL A 527 15.00 1.60 -3.82
N ASN A 528 15.56 0.40 -3.93
CA ASN A 528 16.59 -0.10 -3.03
C ASN A 528 17.93 -0.39 -3.75
N GLY A 529 17.99 -0.18 -5.06
CA GLY A 529 19.17 -0.35 -5.91
C GLY A 529 19.62 -1.79 -6.09
N ASP A 530 18.74 -2.78 -5.90
CA ASP A 530 19.07 -4.21 -6.02
C ASP A 530 18.85 -4.80 -7.42
N GLY A 531 18.35 -3.99 -8.36
CA GLY A 531 18.07 -4.33 -9.74
C GLY A 531 16.70 -4.96 -9.98
N TYR A 532 15.83 -5.06 -8.98
CA TYR A 532 14.47 -5.56 -9.10
C TYR A 532 13.45 -4.41 -8.95
N ASP A 533 12.39 -4.45 -9.74
CA ASP A 533 11.33 -3.45 -9.61
C ASP A 533 10.58 -3.65 -8.28
N ASP A 534 10.52 -2.56 -7.51
CA ASP A 534 9.70 -2.45 -6.31
C ASP A 534 8.37 -1.75 -6.63
N LEU A 535 7.47 -1.73 -5.65
CA LEU A 535 6.18 -1.06 -5.76
C LEU A 535 6.02 -0.02 -4.65
N VAL A 536 5.78 1.23 -5.06
CA VAL A 536 5.56 2.36 -4.16
C VAL A 536 4.17 2.93 -4.40
N ALA A 537 3.43 3.16 -3.33
CA ALA A 537 2.24 4.00 -3.34
C ALA A 537 2.50 5.22 -2.45
N ASP A 538 2.30 6.42 -3.01
CA ASP A 538 2.52 7.66 -2.29
C ASP A 538 1.55 7.79 -1.12
N GLY A 539 2.04 8.31 0.01
CA GLY A 539 1.22 8.64 1.16
C GLY A 539 0.54 9.99 0.97
N ILE A 540 -0.78 10.02 0.95
CA ILE A 540 -1.58 11.25 0.84
C ILE A 540 -2.41 11.47 2.11
N GLY A 541 -2.34 12.68 2.67
CA GLY A 541 -3.15 13.12 3.81
C GLY A 541 -2.29 13.76 4.90
N ASP A 542 -2.82 13.84 6.12
CA ASP A 542 -2.08 14.39 7.28
C ASP A 542 -1.51 13.27 8.16
N GLY A 543 -0.23 13.36 8.52
CA GLY A 543 0.50 12.33 9.26
C GLY A 543 0.67 10.99 8.54
N VAL A 544 0.41 10.94 7.23
CA VAL A 544 0.43 9.73 6.40
C VAL A 544 1.85 9.40 5.93
N ARG A 545 2.11 8.11 5.71
CA ARG A 545 3.41 7.57 5.25
C ARG A 545 3.23 6.93 3.87
N PRO A 546 4.28 6.92 3.03
CA PRO A 546 4.25 6.11 1.82
C PRO A 546 4.15 4.63 2.17
N ILE A 547 3.58 3.86 1.24
CA ILE A 547 3.54 2.41 1.33
C ILE A 547 4.52 1.86 0.30
N VAL A 548 5.51 1.11 0.76
CA VAL A 548 6.55 0.54 -0.11
C VAL A 548 6.55 -0.98 0.02
N PHE A 549 6.62 -1.68 -1.10
CA PHE A 549 6.82 -3.11 -1.17
C PHE A 549 8.09 -3.39 -1.96
N LEU A 550 9.04 -4.07 -1.32
CA LEU A 550 10.26 -4.47 -1.98
C LEU A 550 10.14 -5.85 -2.58
N ASN A 551 10.73 -6.06 -3.74
CA ASN A 551 10.83 -7.37 -4.35
C ASN A 551 11.79 -8.26 -3.56
N ASN A 552 11.31 -9.43 -3.14
CA ASN A 552 12.12 -10.36 -2.33
C ASN A 552 12.98 -11.34 -3.16
N HIS A 553 13.05 -11.13 -4.48
CA HIS A 553 13.76 -11.97 -5.45
C HIS A 553 13.23 -13.41 -5.58
N ALA A 554 12.14 -13.72 -4.87
CA ALA A 554 11.44 -15.01 -4.91
C ALA A 554 10.05 -14.87 -5.55
N GLY A 555 9.86 -13.82 -6.37
CA GLY A 555 8.60 -13.55 -7.07
C GLY A 555 7.49 -12.98 -6.18
N ARG A 556 7.83 -12.42 -5.01
CA ARG A 556 6.87 -11.74 -4.12
C ARG A 556 7.31 -10.31 -3.82
N LEU A 557 6.32 -9.47 -3.53
CA LEU A 557 6.49 -8.10 -3.07
C LEU A 557 6.20 -8.07 -1.57
N VAL A 558 7.18 -7.67 -0.77
CA VAL A 558 7.15 -7.68 0.69
C VAL A 558 7.06 -6.25 1.21
N ARG A 559 6.01 -5.96 1.97
CA ARG A 559 5.74 -4.62 2.50
C ARG A 559 6.85 -4.21 3.45
N VAL A 560 7.47 -3.05 3.26
CA VAL A 560 8.34 -2.41 4.25
C VAL A 560 7.46 -1.88 5.39
N PRO A 561 7.85 -2.00 6.67
CA PRO A 561 7.03 -1.44 7.75
C PRO A 561 6.88 0.07 7.58
N ASP A 562 5.64 0.58 7.63
CA ASP A 562 5.37 2.02 7.42
C ASP A 562 6.19 2.91 8.33
N SER A 563 6.43 2.45 9.56
CA SER A 563 7.17 3.19 10.57
C SER A 563 8.65 3.43 10.21
N VAL A 564 9.20 2.74 9.20
CA VAL A 564 10.50 3.05 8.60
C VAL A 564 10.51 4.45 7.99
N PHE A 565 9.42 4.89 7.36
CA PHE A 565 9.33 6.19 6.69
C PHE A 565 8.89 7.27 7.67
N PRO A 566 9.49 8.46 7.74
CA PRO A 566 8.93 9.56 8.53
C PRO A 566 7.48 9.85 8.09
N PRO A 567 6.60 10.33 8.98
CA PRO A 567 5.28 10.80 8.55
C PRO A 567 5.40 12.16 7.86
N ASN A 568 4.49 12.44 6.93
CA ASN A 568 4.31 13.81 6.43
C ASN A 568 3.80 14.74 7.55
N PRO A 569 3.82 16.08 7.36
CA PRO A 569 3.30 17.01 8.34
C PRO A 569 1.82 16.76 8.65
N SER A 570 1.42 17.02 9.89
CA SER A 570 0.04 16.91 10.36
C SER A 570 -0.44 18.29 10.82
N ASP A 571 -0.54 19.23 9.88
CA ASP A 571 -0.86 20.64 10.13
C ASP A 571 -2.32 21.02 9.78
N GLY A 572 -3.16 20.04 9.47
CA GLY A 572 -4.56 20.26 9.12
C GLY A 572 -4.75 20.84 7.72
N SER A 573 -3.73 20.79 6.86
CA SER A 573 -3.88 21.11 5.43
C SER A 573 -4.56 19.98 4.65
N GLY A 574 -4.52 18.74 5.16
CA GLY A 574 -5.23 17.58 4.61
C GLY A 574 -4.67 17.08 3.27
N GLY A 575 -3.52 17.62 2.83
CA GLY A 575 -3.10 17.54 1.44
C GLY A 575 -1.66 17.13 1.20
N TRP A 576 -0.86 16.74 2.19
CA TRP A 576 0.54 16.38 1.91
C TRP A 576 0.67 15.07 1.14
N GLN A 577 1.57 15.03 0.16
CA GLN A 577 1.94 13.85 -0.61
C GLN A 577 3.44 13.57 -0.50
N SER A 578 3.80 12.29 -0.41
CA SER A 578 5.20 11.84 -0.51
C SER A 578 5.70 11.78 -1.94
N TYR A 579 7.00 11.99 -2.14
CA TYR A 579 7.70 11.74 -3.39
C TYR A 579 9.09 11.18 -3.11
N PHE A 580 9.45 10.07 -3.74
CA PHE A 580 10.81 9.55 -3.69
C PHE A 580 11.66 10.13 -4.83
N LEU A 581 12.83 10.63 -4.48
CA LEU A 581 13.80 11.21 -5.41
C LEU A 581 15.21 11.03 -4.85
N ASP A 582 16.15 10.45 -5.60
CA ASP A 582 17.58 10.49 -5.26
C ASP A 582 18.16 11.88 -5.57
N ILE A 583 18.11 12.79 -4.60
CA ILE A 583 18.40 14.22 -4.80
C ILE A 583 19.88 14.45 -5.08
N ASP A 584 20.79 13.70 -4.45
CA ASP A 584 22.24 13.91 -4.62
C ASP A 584 22.91 12.92 -5.58
N GLY A 585 22.15 12.00 -6.17
CA GLY A 585 22.64 11.05 -7.17
C GLY A 585 23.51 9.94 -6.56
N ASP A 586 23.34 9.64 -5.27
CA ASP A 586 24.15 8.65 -4.57
C ASP A 586 23.62 7.21 -4.71
N GLY A 587 22.52 7.03 -5.44
CA GLY A 587 21.83 5.76 -5.65
C GLY A 587 20.92 5.36 -4.49
N ILE A 588 20.69 6.24 -3.51
CA ILE A 588 19.80 6.03 -2.38
C ILE A 588 18.64 7.03 -2.48
N GLU A 589 17.43 6.51 -2.59
CA GLU A 589 16.23 7.33 -2.66
C GLU A 589 16.06 8.21 -1.41
N ASP A 590 15.80 9.50 -1.62
CA ASP A 590 15.36 10.44 -0.59
C ASP A 590 13.84 10.55 -0.57
N LEU A 591 13.32 11.11 0.52
CA LEU A 591 11.89 11.30 0.69
C LEU A 591 11.55 12.77 0.88
N LEU A 592 10.79 13.32 -0.07
CA LEU A 592 10.29 14.68 -0.07
C LEU A 592 8.77 14.67 0.18
N TYR A 593 8.25 15.68 0.87
CA TYR A 593 6.81 15.90 1.02
C TYR A 593 6.40 17.26 0.49
N PHE A 594 5.34 17.30 -0.31
CA PHE A 594 4.79 18.52 -0.89
C PHE A 594 3.27 18.59 -0.71
N PRO A 595 2.66 19.79 -0.67
CA PRO A 595 1.21 19.93 -0.56
C PRO A 595 0.53 19.67 -1.92
N ARG A 596 -0.37 18.68 -1.97
CA ARG A 596 -1.18 18.29 -3.14
C ARG A 596 -2.44 19.15 -3.31
N ALA A 597 -2.97 19.74 -2.23
CA ALA A 597 -4.16 20.59 -2.29
C ALA A 597 -4.14 21.65 -1.19
N SER A 598 -4.46 22.89 -1.58
CA SER A 598 -4.60 24.12 -0.77
C SER A 598 -3.44 24.45 0.18
N CYS A 599 -3.00 25.70 0.11
CA CYS A 599 -2.11 26.24 1.14
C CYS A 599 -2.82 27.28 2.01
N ASP A 600 -4.03 27.73 1.68
CA ASP A 600 -4.79 28.79 2.38
C ASP A 600 -3.92 30.00 2.79
N GLY A 601 -2.88 30.34 2.02
CA GLY A 601 -1.90 31.38 2.37
C GLY A 601 -0.98 31.07 3.57
N ARG A 602 -0.88 29.82 4.02
CA ARG A 602 0.00 29.37 5.11
C ARG A 602 1.44 29.23 4.60
N ALA A 603 2.34 30.04 5.14
CA ALA A 603 3.77 29.97 4.85
C ALA A 603 4.40 28.58 5.15
N ALA A 604 3.78 27.78 6.04
CA ALA A 604 4.23 26.43 6.36
C ALA A 604 4.19 25.48 5.15
N CYS A 605 3.28 25.70 4.19
CA CYS A 605 3.13 24.85 3.01
C CYS A 605 4.17 25.15 1.92
N ALA A 606 4.89 26.28 2.01
CA ALA A 606 5.96 26.64 1.08
C ALA A 606 7.34 26.04 1.49
N ASN A 607 7.41 25.32 2.61
CA ASN A 607 8.64 24.69 3.11
C ASN A 607 8.47 23.16 3.16
N PHE A 608 8.97 22.48 2.14
CA PHE A 608 8.81 21.04 2.00
C PHE A 608 9.76 20.29 2.95
N PRO A 609 9.25 19.36 3.76
CA PRO A 609 10.10 18.42 4.48
C PRO A 609 10.85 17.54 3.48
N VAL A 610 12.18 17.52 3.60
CA VAL A 610 13.06 16.63 2.85
C VAL A 610 13.84 15.77 3.83
N TYR A 611 13.90 14.48 3.56
CA TYR A 611 14.58 13.48 4.36
C TYR A 611 15.57 12.72 3.48
N LYS A 612 16.85 12.96 3.71
CA LYS A 612 17.93 12.25 3.02
C LYS A 612 17.97 10.79 3.43
N GLY A 613 18.02 9.88 2.46
CA GLY A 613 18.38 8.49 2.67
C GLY A 613 19.82 8.37 3.20
N ARG A 614 20.10 7.38 4.06
CA ARG A 614 21.45 7.09 4.56
C ARG A 614 21.99 5.74 4.09
N ARG A 615 21.10 4.90 3.60
CA ARG A 615 21.36 3.53 3.16
C ARG A 615 20.14 3.06 2.37
N PRO A 616 20.32 2.10 1.45
CA PRO A 616 19.20 1.50 0.74
C PRO A 616 18.18 0.88 1.68
N LEU A 617 16.90 0.90 1.26
CA LEU A 617 15.86 0.09 1.86
C LEU A 617 16.24 -1.39 1.75
N ARG A 618 15.69 -2.26 2.60
CA ARG A 618 15.99 -3.69 2.56
C ARG A 618 14.73 -4.49 2.71
N VAL A 619 14.65 -5.57 1.92
CA VAL A 619 13.68 -6.63 2.14
C VAL A 619 13.88 -7.14 3.57
N PRO A 620 12.84 -7.11 4.42
CA PRO A 620 13.01 -7.44 5.83
C PRO A 620 13.30 -8.91 6.10
#